data_AF-A0A168GKA5-F1
#
_entry.id   AF-A0A168GKA5-F1
#
_cell.length_a   1.000
_cell.length_b   1.000
_cell.length_c   1.000
_cell.angle_alpha   90.00
_cell.angle_beta   90.00
_cell.angle_gamma   90.00
#
_symmetry.space_group_name_H-M   'P 1'
#
loop_
_entity.id
_entity.type
_entity.pdbx_description
1 polymer ?
#
loop_
_entity_poly.entity_id
_entity_poly.type
_entity_poly.pdbx_seq_one_letter_code
_entity_poly.pdbx_strand_id
1 'polypeptide(L)' 'NPFHMLSITFLYGSALLFAMHGATILATDRYGAHREVEQIYDRGTAAERGALFWRWTMGFNATMESIHRWAWWFA' A
#
# COMPACT_ATOMS: atom_id res chain seq x y z
N ASN A 1 -10.58 18.39 -21.75
CA ASN A 1 -10.52 16.96 -22.17
C ASN A 1 -10.71 16.10 -20.92
N PRO A 2 -11.80 15.31 -20.81
CA PRO A 2 -12.06 14.49 -19.63
C PRO A 2 -10.97 13.43 -19.37
N PHE A 3 -10.34 12.88 -20.41
CA PHE A 3 -9.23 11.92 -20.25
C PHE A 3 -7.97 12.57 -19.67
N HIS A 4 -7.76 13.86 -19.92
CA HIS A 4 -6.67 14.60 -19.25
C HIS A 4 -6.92 14.75 -17.74
N MET A 5 -8.18 14.92 -17.32
CA MET A 5 -8.55 14.94 -15.90
C MET A 5 -8.38 13.57 -15.25
N LEU A 6 -8.71 12.49 -15.97
CA LEU A 6 -8.43 11.13 -15.53
C LEU A 6 -6.93 10.90 -15.35
N SER A 7 -6.10 11.35 -16.30
CA SER A 7 -4.63 11.26 -16.19
C SER A 7 -4.10 12.00 -14.96
N ILE A 8 -4.60 13.21 -14.65
CA ILE A 8 -4.24 13.93 -13.42
C ILE A 8 -4.63 13.14 -12.17
N THR A 9 -5.81 12.51 -12.18
CA THR A 9 -6.30 11.69 -11.06
C THR A 9 -5.37 10.50 -10.81
N PHE A 10 -4.98 9.77 -11.86
CA PHE A 10 -4.05 8.65 -11.74
C PHE A 10 -2.64 9.09 -11.33
N LEU A 11 -2.17 10.25 -11.81
CA LEU A 11 -0.88 10.81 -11.42
C LEU A 11 -0.84 11.13 -9.91
N TYR A 12 -1.84 11.86 -9.40
CA TYR A 12 -1.93 12.16 -7.97
C TYR A 12 -2.21 10.92 -7.13
N GLY A 13 -3.05 10.00 -7.64
CA GLY A 13 -3.33 8.71 -7.01
C GLY A 13 -2.07 7.85 -6.85
N SER A 14 -1.20 7.81 -7.87
CA SER A 14 0.08 7.09 -7.82
C SER A 14 1.01 7.66 -6.75
N ALA A 15 1.17 8.98 -6.69
CA ALA A 15 1.98 9.62 -5.65
C ALA A 15 1.41 9.37 -4.25
N LEU A 16 0.09 9.45 -4.08
CA LEU A 16 -0.59 9.17 -2.82
C LEU A 16 -0.38 7.72 -2.38
N LEU A 17 -0.65 6.74 -3.25
CA LEU A 17 -0.50 5.32 -2.95
C LEU A 17 0.95 4.96 -2.61
N PHE A 18 1.93 5.48 -3.34
CA PHE A 18 3.33 5.19 -3.07
C PHE A 18 3.80 5.81 -1.75
N ALA A 19 3.37 7.03 -1.43
CA ALA A 19 3.65 7.66 -0.15
C ALA A 19 3.04 6.87 1.01
N MET A 20 1.78 6.45 0.89
CA MET A 20 1.10 5.61 1.89
C MET A 20 1.81 4.28 2.10
N HIS A 21 2.11 3.56 1.00
CA HIS A 21 2.80 2.26 1.04
C HIS A 21 4.20 2.39 1.65
N GLY A 22 5.04 3.26 1.10
CA GLY A 22 6.41 3.46 1.55
C GLY A 22 6.48 3.88 3.02
N ALA A 23 5.61 4.78 3.47
CA ALA A 23 5.54 5.15 4.89
C ALA A 23 5.10 3.98 5.79
N THR A 24 4.17 3.14 5.32
CA THR A 24 3.70 1.95 6.07
C THR A 24 4.83 0.92 6.23
N ILE A 25 5.58 0.65 5.16
CA ILE A 25 6.73 -0.27 5.18
C ILE A 25 7.78 0.24 6.16
N LEU A 26 8.19 1.52 6.06
CA LEU A 26 9.18 2.10 6.97
C LEU A 26 8.70 2.12 8.43
N ALA A 27 7.42 2.42 8.68
CA ALA A 27 6.86 2.44 10.03
C ALA A 27 6.81 1.05 10.69
N THR A 28 6.72 -0.01 9.88
CA THR A 28 6.69 -1.40 10.34
C THR A 28 8.01 -2.14 10.11
N ASP A 29 9.06 -1.45 9.66
CA ASP A 29 10.34 -2.06 9.28
C ASP A 29 11.05 -2.76 10.44
N ARG A 30 10.84 -2.28 11.68
CA ARG A 30 11.31 -2.94 12.91
C ARG A 30 10.77 -4.38 13.09
N TYR A 31 9.77 -4.76 12.31
CA TYR A 31 9.19 -6.11 12.25
C TYR A 31 9.55 -6.87 10.96
N GLY A 32 10.46 -6.35 10.14
CA GLY A 32 10.89 -6.94 8.88
C GLY A 32 9.97 -6.66 7.69
N ALA A 33 9.29 -5.52 7.66
CA ALA A 33 8.31 -5.20 6.62
C ALA A 33 8.90 -5.13 5.20
N HIS A 34 10.17 -4.72 5.04
CA HIS A 34 10.85 -4.69 3.73
C HIS A 34 10.98 -6.08 3.07
N ARG A 35 10.81 -7.16 3.84
CA ARG A 35 10.82 -8.55 3.35
C ARG A 35 9.44 -8.93 2.83
N GLU A 36 8.96 -8.16 1.85
CA GLU A 36 7.57 -8.18 1.40
C GLU A 36 7.17 -9.55 0.82
N VAL A 37 8.09 -10.23 0.13
CA VAL A 37 7.88 -11.58 -0.42
C VAL A 37 7.60 -12.58 0.69
N GLU A 38 8.41 -12.59 1.76
CA GLU A 38 8.19 -13.47 2.90
C GLU A 38 6.90 -13.12 3.64
N GLN A 39 6.56 -11.84 3.79
CA GLN A 39 5.29 -11.41 4.38
C GLN A 39 4.06 -11.79 3.54
N ILE A 40 4.21 -11.99 2.24
CA ILE A 40 3.16 -12.48 1.33
C ILE A 40 2.94 -13.99 1.54
N TYR A 41 4.01 -14.78 1.61
CA TYR A 41 3.93 -16.23 1.79
C TYR A 41 3.55 -16.64 3.21
N ASP A 42 4.15 -16.01 4.22
CA ASP A 42 3.93 -16.25 5.63
C ASP A 42 3.67 -14.93 6.37
N ARG A 43 2.40 -14.69 6.71
CA ARG A 43 1.95 -13.39 7.21
C ARG A 43 2.47 -13.13 8.61
N GLY A 44 3.42 -12.20 8.73
CA GLY A 44 3.97 -11.75 10.00
C GLY A 44 3.28 -10.52 10.61
N THR A 45 3.73 -10.11 11.80
CA THR A 45 3.17 -8.96 12.52
C THR A 45 3.39 -7.62 11.78
N ALA A 46 4.38 -7.54 10.89
CA ALA A 46 4.56 -6.38 10.01
C ALA A 46 3.32 -6.18 9.12
N ALA A 47 2.94 -7.22 8.37
CA ALA A 47 1.77 -7.21 7.50
C ALA A 47 0.46 -7.01 8.27
N GLU A 48 0.32 -7.64 9.45
CA GLU A 48 -0.89 -7.49 10.27
C GLU A 48 -1.07 -6.07 10.81
N ARG A 49 0.01 -5.45 11.32
CA ARG A 49 -0.04 -4.07 11.83
C ARG A 49 -0.24 -3.06 10.72
N GLY A 50 0.42 -3.23 9.57
CA GLY A 50 0.22 -2.39 8.40
C GLY A 50 -1.24 -2.43 7.91
N ALA A 51 -1.81 -3.64 7.83
CA ALA A 51 -3.22 -3.82 7.48
C ALA A 51 -4.18 -3.20 8.52
N LEU A 52 -3.97 -3.45 9.81
CA LEU A 52 -4.83 -2.93 10.89
C LEU A 52 -4.79 -1.41 10.98
N PHE A 53 -3.62 -0.79 10.77
CA PHE A 53 -3.48 0.67 10.71
C PHE A 53 -4.47 1.28 9.72
N TRP A 54 -4.50 0.76 8.49
CA TRP A 54 -5.41 1.26 7.45
C TRP A 54 -6.86 0.90 7.73
N ARG A 55 -7.13 -0.33 8.21
CA ARG A 55 -8.50 -0.73 8.58
C ARG A 55 -9.11 0.20 9.62
N TRP A 56 -8.34 0.61 10.63
CA TRP A 56 -8.79 1.54 11.66
C TRP A 56 -8.82 3.00 11.19
N THR A 57 -7.98 3.36 10.21
CA THR A 57 -7.93 4.74 9.68
C THR A 57 -9.05 5.04 8.68
N MET A 58 -9.36 4.10 7.79
CA MET A 58 -10.27 4.34 6.64
C MET A 58 -11.32 3.24 6.42
N GLY A 59 -11.47 2.29 7.35
CA GLY A 59 -12.53 1.28 7.34
C GLY A 59 -12.26 0.04 6.48
N PHE A 60 -11.21 0.05 5.66
CA PHE A 60 -10.75 -1.11 4.88
C PHE A 60 -9.21 -1.13 4.79
N ASN A 61 -8.65 -2.24 4.31
CA ASN A 61 -7.21 -2.40 4.14
C ASN A 61 -6.85 -3.32 2.96
N ALA A 62 -5.59 -3.26 2.55
CA ALA A 62 -4.98 -4.19 1.60
C ALA A 62 -4.23 -5.33 2.32
N THR A 63 -3.85 -6.37 1.58
CA THR A 63 -2.80 -7.33 1.97
C THR A 63 -1.44 -6.85 1.44
N MET A 64 -0.35 -7.45 1.94
CA MET A 64 1.00 -7.17 1.44
C MET A 64 1.13 -7.44 -0.07
N GLU A 65 0.44 -8.46 -0.60
CA GLU A 65 0.43 -8.71 -2.04
C GLU A 65 -0.48 -7.71 -2.78
N SER A 66 -1.71 -7.49 -2.28
CA SER A 66 -2.70 -6.76 -3.05
C SER A 66 -2.34 -5.29 -3.22
N ILE A 67 -1.66 -4.65 -2.26
CA ILE A 67 -1.26 -3.24 -2.39
C ILE A 67 -0.39 -2.98 -3.63
N HIS A 68 0.45 -3.95 -4.02
CA HIS A 68 1.23 -3.88 -5.26
C HIS A 68 0.36 -3.95 -6.51
N ARG A 69 -0.76 -4.68 -6.46
CA ARG A 69 -1.74 -4.70 -7.56
C ARG A 69 -2.44 -3.36 -7.69
N TRP A 70 -2.82 -2.72 -6.58
CA TRP A 70 -3.38 -1.37 -6.59
C TRP A 70 -2.37 -0.37 -7.19
N ALA A 71 -1.12 -0.40 -6.73
CA ALA A 71 -0.06 0.45 -7.27
C ALA A 71 0.16 0.23 -8.77
N TRP A 72 0.17 -1.03 -9.23
CA TRP A 72 0.35 -1.37 -10.64
C TRP A 72 -0.80 -0.87 -11.53
N TRP A 73 -2.06 -0.94 -11.07
CA TRP A 73 -3.21 -0.46 -11.85
C TRP A 73 -3.39 1.06 -11.84
N PHE A 74 -2.79 1.77 -10.87
CA PHE A 74 -2.86 3.23 -10.79
C PHE A 74 -1.79 3.95 -11.62
N ALA A 75 -0.71 3.25 -11.97
CA ALA A 75 0.40 3.75 -12.78
C ALA A 75 0.15 3.48 -14.28
#